data_AF-A0A930RGF7-F1
#
_entry.id   AF-A0A930RGF7-F1
#
_cell.length_a   1.000
_cell.length_b   1.000
_cell.length_c   1.000
_cell.angle_alpha   90.00
_cell.angle_beta   90.00
_cell.angle_gamma   90.00
#
_symmetry.space_group_name_H-M   'P 1'
#
loop_
_entity.id
_entity.type
_entity.pdbx_description
1 polymer ?
#
loop_
_entity_poly.entity_id
_entity_poly.type
_entity_poly.pdbx_seq_one_letter_code
_entity_poly.pdbx_strand_id
1 'polypeptide(L)'
;MAEDVLSQSEIDKLLSALSDGSVSAEEVKAEEEERKVKVYDFKRPDRFSKDQMRTLFMLHESFSRLLNTYLSASLRTMIDIEVLSVEQMTYQEFVQSMANPSVIG
;
A
#
# COMPACT_ATOMS: atom_id res chain seq x y z
N MET A 1 4.77 -4.66 -19.76
CA MET A 1 3.94 -5.00 -20.93
C MET A 1 3.55 -6.45 -20.78
N ALA A 2 2.54 -6.71 -19.96
CA ALA A 2 1.84 -7.99 -19.97
C ALA A 2 0.55 -7.68 -20.74
N GLU A 3 0.34 -8.35 -21.86
CA GLU A 3 -0.93 -8.27 -22.59
C GLU A 3 -2.04 -8.66 -21.63
N ASP A 4 -3.04 -7.78 -21.49
CA ASP A 4 -4.21 -8.00 -20.68
C ASP A 4 -5.01 -9.13 -21.34
N VAL A 5 -4.71 -10.37 -20.95
CA VAL A 5 -5.36 -11.55 -21.49
C VAL A 5 -6.76 -11.58 -20.89
N LEU A 6 -7.72 -11.06 -21.67
CA LEU A 6 -9.14 -11.14 -21.38
C LEU A 6 -9.51 -12.59 -21.03
N SER A 7 -10.26 -12.75 -19.95
CA SER A 7 -10.79 -14.05 -19.54
C SER A 7 -11.74 -14.58 -20.62
N GLN A 8 -11.83 -15.90 -20.77
CA GLN A 8 -12.69 -16.52 -21.78
C GLN A 8 -14.16 -16.07 -21.66
N SER A 9 -14.62 -15.79 -20.44
CA SER A 9 -15.95 -15.21 -20.19
C SER A 9 -16.14 -13.79 -20.73
N GLU A 10 -15.07 -12.99 -20.83
CA GLU A 10 -15.09 -11.65 -21.41
C GLU A 10 -15.07 -11.71 -22.94
N ILE A 11 -14.31 -12.67 -23.51
CA ILE A 11 -14.30 -12.95 -24.94
C ILE A 11 -15.70 -13.36 -25.43
N ASP A 12 -16.36 -14.27 -24.69
CA ASP A 12 -17.69 -14.74 -25.05
C ASP A 12 -18.75 -13.63 -24.92
N LYS A 13 -18.62 -12.74 -23.94
CA LYS A 13 -19.47 -11.55 -23.81
C LYS A 13 -19.29 -10.59 -24.98
N LEU A 14 -18.05 -10.27 -25.36
CA LEU A 14 -17.75 -9.40 -26.50
C LEU A 14 -18.26 -10.00 -27.82
N LEU A 15 -18.08 -11.30 -28.05
CA LEU A 15 -18.57 -11.99 -29.23
C LEU A 15 -20.10 -12.01 -29.30
N SER A 16 -20.77 -12.21 -28.16
CA SER A 16 -22.23 -12.18 -28.09
C SER A 16 -22.80 -10.77 -28.36
N ALA A 17 -22.17 -9.73 -27.80
CA ALA A 17 -22.55 -8.33 -28.01
C ALA A 17 -22.31 -7.85 -29.45
N LEU A 18 -21.25 -8.32 -30.12
CA LEU A 18 -21.00 -8.05 -31.54
C LEU A 18 -22.01 -8.79 -32.46
N SER A 19 -22.38 -10.03 -32.10
CA SER A 19 -23.27 -10.85 -32.92
C SER A 19 -24.73 -10.38 -32.89
N ASP A 20 -25.14 -9.68 -31.83
CA ASP A 20 -26.51 -9.16 -31.67
C ASP A 20 -26.69 -7.77 -32.31
N GLY A 21 -25.60 -7.17 -32.83
CA GLY A 21 -25.61 -5.90 -33.57
C GLY A 21 -26.10 -4.68 -32.78
N SER A 22 -26.22 -4.80 -31.46
CA SER A 22 -26.94 -3.86 -30.59
C SER A 22 -26.04 -3.00 -29.69
N VAL A 23 -24.72 -3.18 -29.74
CA VAL A 23 -23.79 -2.49 -28.82
C VAL A 23 -22.65 -1.82 -29.59
N SER A 24 -22.55 -0.49 -29.49
CA SER A 24 -21.39 0.25 -30.03
C SER A 24 -20.17 0.06 -29.12
N ALA A 25 -18.97 -0.04 -29.69
CA ALA A 25 -17.72 -0.11 -28.93
C ALA A 25 -17.51 1.13 -28.01
N GLU A 26 -18.18 2.24 -28.29
CA GLU A 26 -18.23 3.41 -27.41
C GLU A 26 -19.04 3.18 -26.12
N GLU A 27 -20.10 2.36 -26.14
CA GLU A 27 -20.95 2.09 -24.96
C GLU A 27 -20.26 1.13 -23.99
N VAL A 28 -19.53 0.13 -24.51
CA VAL A 28 -18.74 -0.80 -23.68
C VAL A 28 -17.60 -0.09 -22.95
N LYS A 29 -16.96 0.89 -23.60
CA LYS A 29 -15.94 1.73 -22.95
C LYS A 29 -16.53 2.67 -21.90
N ALA A 30 -17.76 3.14 -22.10
CA ALA A 30 -18.47 3.95 -21.11
C ALA A 30 -18.84 3.13 -19.87
N GLU A 31 -19.25 1.86 -20.04
CA GLU A 31 -19.50 0.93 -18.93
C GLU A 31 -18.23 0.56 -18.14
N GLU A 32 -17.06 0.48 -18.79
CA GLU A 32 -15.77 0.30 -18.09
C GLU A 32 -15.36 1.50 -17.22
N GLU A 33 -15.79 2.72 -17.57
CA GLU A 33 -15.61 3.92 -16.73
C GLU A 33 -16.63 4.00 -15.59
N GLU A 34 -17.78 3.33 -15.69
CA GLU A 34 -18.79 3.29 -14.64
C GLU A 34 -18.35 2.41 -13.45
N ARG A 35 -17.61 3.08 -12.56
CA ARG A 35 -17.36 2.70 -11.17
C ARG A 35 -16.40 1.53 -11.02
N LYS A 36 -15.10 1.88 -11.03
CA LYS A 36 -14.09 1.16 -10.25
C LYS A 36 -14.44 1.24 -8.76
N VAL A 37 -15.34 0.36 -8.31
CA VAL A 37 -15.70 0.20 -6.90
C VAL A 37 -14.49 -0.38 -6.18
N LYS A 38 -13.76 0.48 -5.46
CA LYS A 38 -12.73 0.02 -4.54
C LYS A 38 -13.40 -0.55 -3.30
N VAL A 39 -13.11 -1.81 -3.00
CA VAL A 39 -13.47 -2.43 -1.73
C VAL A 39 -12.77 -1.64 -0.61
N TYR A 40 -13.55 -0.95 0.22
CA TYR A 40 -13.05 -0.17 1.36
C TYR A 40 -13.36 -0.93 2.64
N ASP A 41 -12.32 -1.25 3.42
CA ASP A 41 -12.48 -1.90 4.71
C ASP A 41 -12.84 -0.88 5.79
N PHE A 42 -14.14 -0.75 6.08
CA PHE A 42 -14.65 0.14 7.14
C PHE A 42 -14.17 -0.24 8.55
N LYS A 43 -13.62 -1.45 8.76
CA LYS A 43 -13.05 -1.85 10.06
C LYS A 43 -11.63 -1.31 10.24
N ARG A 44 -10.95 -0.96 9.14
CA ARG A 44 -9.59 -0.42 9.12
C ARG A 44 -9.55 0.86 8.29
N PRO A 45 -10.23 1.95 8.72
CA PRO A 45 -10.08 3.21 8.01
C PRO A 45 -8.61 3.64 8.11
N ASP A 46 -7.97 3.91 6.97
CA ASP A 46 -6.69 4.61 6.90
C ASP A 46 -6.88 5.95 7.63
N ARG A 47 -6.36 6.02 8.86
CA ARG A 47 -6.56 7.19 9.72
C ARG A 47 -5.63 8.32 9.29
N PHE A 48 -4.52 7.95 8.66
CA PHE A 48 -3.54 8.87 8.12
C PHE A 48 -3.58 8.85 6.59
N SER A 49 -3.45 10.04 6.00
CA SER A 49 -3.28 10.14 4.56
C SER A 49 -1.91 9.61 4.13
N LYS A 50 -1.75 9.27 2.85
CA LYS A 50 -0.46 8.85 2.29
C LYS A 50 0.63 9.92 2.50
N ASP A 51 0.27 11.20 2.40
CA ASP A 51 1.21 12.30 2.63
C ASP A 51 1.63 12.41 4.10
N GLN A 52 0.72 12.13 5.05
CA GLN A 52 1.05 12.08 6.47
C GLN A 52 1.99 10.91 6.77
N MET A 53 1.74 9.73 6.19
CA MET A 53 2.63 8.57 6.31
C MET A 53 4.03 8.85 5.74
N ARG A 54 4.09 9.51 4.57
CA ARG A 54 5.36 9.94 3.98
C ARG A 54 6.09 10.95 4.88
N THR A 55 5.35 11.88 5.48
CA THR A 55 5.93 12.86 6.42
C THR A 55 6.53 12.18 7.65
N LEU A 56 5.82 11.19 8.23
CA LEU A 56 6.34 10.38 9.33
C LEU A 56 7.61 9.62 8.92
N PHE A 57 7.62 9.01 7.74
CA PHE A 57 8.81 8.33 7.23
C PHE A 57 10.01 9.29 7.13
N MET A 58 9.83 10.50 6.57
CA MET A 58 10.89 11.51 6.48
C MET A 58 11.40 11.98 7.86
N LEU A 59 10.52 12.04 8.85
CA LEU A 59 10.88 12.38 10.22
C LEU A 59 11.76 11.28 10.82
N HIS A 60 11.35 10.01 10.72
CA HIS A 60 12.12 8.86 11.20
C HIS A 60 13.48 8.73 10.49
N GLU A 61 13.53 9.01 9.19
CA GLU A 61 14.78 9.06 8.42
C GLU A 61 15.75 10.11 8.98
N SER A 62 15.24 11.29 9.28
CA SER A 62 16.04 12.37 9.84
C SER A 62 16.51 12.05 11.25
N PHE A 63 15.64 11.46 12.08
CA PHE A 63 16.00 10.98 13.40
C PHE A 63 17.09 9.88 13.34
N SER A 64 16.97 8.92 12.42
CA SER A 64 17.93 7.82 12.27
C SER A 64 19.34 8.33 11.94
N ARG A 65 19.44 9.34 11.05
CA ARG A 65 20.72 10.01 10.76
C ARG A 65 21.35 10.68 12.00
N LEU A 66 20.54 11.35 12.81
CA LEU A 66 21.02 11.99 14.05
C LEU A 66 21.44 10.95 15.09
N LEU A 67 20.64 9.90 15.26
CA LEU A 67 20.91 8.81 16.20
C LEU A 67 22.19 8.04 15.80
N ASN A 68 22.37 7.77 14.51
CA ASN A 68 23.58 7.12 14.00
C ASN A 68 24.81 7.95 14.38
N THR A 69 24.79 9.26 14.07
CA THR A 69 25.90 10.17 14.40
C THR A 69 26.18 10.18 15.90
N TYR A 70 25.13 10.28 16.72
CA TYR A 70 25.23 10.32 18.18
C TYR A 70 25.83 9.03 18.76
N LEU A 71 25.32 7.87 18.34
CA LEU A 71 25.80 6.58 18.85
C LEU A 71 27.20 6.27 18.35
N SER A 72 27.49 6.55 17.08
CA SER A 72 28.82 6.36 16.51
C SER A 72 29.88 7.16 17.28
N ALA A 73 29.56 8.42 17.63
CA ALA A 73 30.42 9.25 18.46
C ALA A 73 30.53 8.74 19.91
N SER A 74 29.42 8.35 20.52
CA SER A 74 29.37 7.93 21.93
C SER A 74 30.08 6.61 22.18
N LEU A 75 29.91 5.64 21.28
CA LEU A 75 30.48 4.29 21.39
C LEU A 75 31.87 4.19 20.75
N ARG A 76 32.27 5.17 19.93
CA ARG A 76 33.52 5.18 19.15
C ARG A 76 33.65 3.98 18.21
N THR A 77 32.53 3.58 17.63
CA THR A 77 32.43 2.47 16.67
C THR A 77 31.60 2.91 15.47
N MET A 78 31.84 2.31 14.31
CA MET A 78 30.98 2.53 13.14
C MET A 78 29.62 1.87 13.38
N ILE A 79 28.55 2.66 13.28
CA ILE A 79 27.17 2.19 13.43
C ILE A 79 26.40 2.56 12.17
N ASP A 80 25.49 1.69 11.77
CA ASP A 80 24.56 1.95 10.68
C ASP A 80 23.12 1.81 11.19
N ILE A 81 22.25 2.75 10.83
CA ILE A 81 20.86 2.81 11.29
C ILE A 81 20.00 3.24 10.12
N GLU A 82 19.03 2.39 9.78
CA GLU A 82 18.09 2.60 8.68
C GLU A 82 16.65 2.43 9.18
N VAL A 83 15.72 3.14 8.54
CA VAL A 83 14.28 2.98 8.81
C VAL A 83 13.76 1.80 8.00
N LEU A 84 13.34 0.74 8.68
CA LEU A 84 12.80 -0.45 8.01
C LEU A 84 11.43 -0.20 7.35
N SER A 85 10.46 0.26 8.14
CA SER A 85 9.13 0.61 7.64
C SER A 85 8.39 1.54 8.61
N VAL A 86 7.37 2.23 8.09
CA VAL A 86 6.41 3.01 8.89
C VAL A 86 5.02 2.57 8.46
N GLU A 87 4.30 1.91 9.37
CA GLU A 87 3.03 1.25 9.07
C GLU A 87 1.96 1.65 10.09
N GLN A 88 0.72 1.72 9.63
CA GLN A 88 -0.44 1.90 10.50
C GLN A 88 -0.96 0.52 10.92
N MET A 89 -1.00 0.25 12.23
CA MET A 89 -1.57 -0.98 12.79
C MET A 89 -2.37 -0.70 14.05
N THR A 90 -3.26 -1.63 14.41
CA THR A 90 -3.99 -1.52 15.69
C THR A 90 -3.05 -1.83 16.86
N TYR A 91 -3.37 -1.29 18.04
CA TYR A 91 -2.56 -1.55 19.24
C TYR A 91 -2.48 -3.04 19.58
N GLN A 92 -3.57 -3.79 19.40
CA GLN A 92 -3.58 -5.22 19.66
C GLN A 92 -2.65 -5.99 18.70
N GLU A 93 -2.66 -5.67 17.41
CA GLU A 93 -1.73 -6.27 16.43
C GLU A 93 -0.28 -5.95 16.77
N PHE A 94 0.01 -4.71 17.18
CA PHE A 94 1.34 -4.31 17.64
C PHE A 94 1.79 -5.14 18.85
N VAL A 95 0.94 -5.30 19.87
CA VAL A 95 1.31 -6.07 21.07
C VAL A 95 1.56 -7.55 20.73
N GLN A 96 0.81 -8.11 19.79
CA GLN A 96 0.93 -9.51 19.38
C GLN A 96 2.11 -9.76 18.43
N SER A 97 2.58 -8.75 17.68
CA SER A 97 3.70 -8.90 16.74
C SER A 97 5.07 -8.91 17.41
N MET A 98 5.16 -8.54 18.69
CA MET A 98 6.42 -8.47 19.41
C MET A 98 6.90 -9.83 19.90
N ALA A 99 8.22 -10.02 19.87
CA ALA A 99 8.86 -11.16 20.48
C ALA A 99 8.72 -11.12 22.01
N ASN A 100 8.59 -12.28 22.64
CA ASN A 100 8.57 -12.39 24.09
C ASN A 100 9.87 -13.08 24.58
N PRO A 101 10.79 -12.37 25.26
CA PRO A 101 10.66 -11.01 25.80
C PRO A 101 11.00 -9.87 24.80
N SER A 102 10.34 -8.73 24.96
CA SER A 102 10.63 -7.46 24.27
C SER A 102 10.82 -6.32 25.26
N VAL A 103 11.69 -5.36 24.94
CA VAL A 103 11.83 -4.11 25.70
C VAL A 103 11.21 -2.97 24.90
N ILE A 104 10.22 -2.31 25.48
CA ILE A 104 9.58 -1.10 24.93
C ILE A 104 9.71 -0.02 26.00
N GLY A 105 10.28 1.14 25.65
CA GLY A 105 10.49 2.27 26.56
C GLY A 105 10.79 3.54 25.80
#